data_AF-A0A411DIL7-F1
#
_entry.id   AF-A0A411DIL7-F1
#
_cell.length_a   1.000
_cell.length_b   1.000
_cell.length_c   1.000
_cell.angle_alpha   90.00
_cell.angle_beta   90.00
_cell.angle_gamma   90.00
#
_symmetry.space_group_name_H-M   'P 1'
#
loop_
_entity.id
_entity.type
_entity.pdbx_description
1 polymer ?
#
loop_
_entity_poly.entity_id
_entity_poly.type
_entity_poly.pdbx_seq_one_letter_code
_entity_poly.pdbx_strand_id
1 'polypeptide(L)'
;MKKLLLLFILAANFAWGQMPDISNTWLNNSKPYTGTIGNKGQELKLKINISEQNKKNDQEYFVSGYSLVDTNYTKFEGKITILKYKDSKKQGTVYGEYELAEENKGKHSGLFKGKFVYNFKWNRKTEKIEEQYIELTGDWKSYDGTIEFKTHLKNQ
;
A
#
# COMPACT_ATOMS: atom_id res chain seq x y z
N MET A 1 48.72 -12.73 -25.36
CA MET A 1 47.84 -11.53 -25.34
C MET A 1 46.39 -12.01 -25.36
N LYS A 2 45.77 -12.62 -24.34
CA LYS A 2 45.45 -12.17 -22.96
C LYS A 2 45.10 -10.68 -22.88
N LYS A 3 43.83 -10.41 -22.52
CA LYS A 3 43.24 -9.13 -22.02
C LYS A 3 42.31 -8.33 -22.95
N LEU A 4 41.38 -8.93 -23.69
CA LEU A 4 40.24 -8.15 -24.25
C LEU A 4 38.86 -8.81 -24.21
N LEU A 5 38.75 -10.05 -23.72
CA LEU A 5 37.46 -10.76 -23.65
C LEU A 5 36.79 -10.74 -22.26
N LEU A 6 37.22 -9.84 -21.38
CA LEU A 6 36.78 -9.79 -19.98
C LEU A 6 35.90 -8.57 -19.65
N LEU A 7 35.55 -7.73 -20.63
CA LEU A 7 34.74 -6.53 -20.37
C LEU A 7 33.23 -6.69 -20.64
N PHE A 8 32.77 -7.81 -21.19
CA PHE A 8 31.35 -7.99 -21.55
C PHE A 8 30.56 -8.96 -20.67
N ILE A 9 31.17 -9.51 -19.61
CA ILE A 9 30.53 -10.51 -18.73
C ILE A 9 30.23 -9.96 -17.32
N LEU A 10 30.55 -8.69 -17.04
CA LEU A 10 30.28 -8.03 -15.75
C LEU A 10 29.11 -7.04 -15.74
N ALA A 11 28.38 -6.89 -16.85
CA ALA A 11 27.02 -6.31 -16.83
C ALA A 11 25.96 -7.39 -16.55
N ALA A 12 26.36 -8.48 -15.90
CA ALA A 12 25.49 -9.53 -15.44
C ALA A 12 24.49 -8.95 -14.42
N ASN A 13 23.23 -8.93 -14.85
CA ASN A 13 22.07 -9.17 -13.98
C ASN A 13 21.70 -8.04 -13.01
N PHE A 14 21.48 -6.83 -13.52
CA PHE A 14 20.38 -6.01 -13.00
C PHE A 14 19.20 -6.08 -13.98
N ALA A 15 18.77 -7.31 -14.29
CA ALA A 15 17.39 -7.54 -14.67
C ALA A 15 16.56 -7.36 -13.40
N TRP A 16 16.35 -6.10 -12.99
CA TRP A 16 15.22 -5.76 -12.13
C TRP A 16 13.99 -6.13 -12.94
N GLY A 17 13.50 -7.36 -12.75
CA GLY A 17 12.20 -7.74 -13.26
C GLY A 17 11.22 -6.72 -12.75
N GLN A 18 10.64 -5.95 -13.67
CA GLN A 18 9.64 -4.94 -13.34
C GLN A 18 8.54 -5.65 -12.56
N MET A 19 8.19 -5.11 -11.38
CA MET A 19 7.09 -5.70 -10.63
C MET A 19 5.82 -5.55 -11.48
N PRO A 20 5.01 -6.62 -11.62
CA PRO A 20 3.74 -6.50 -12.33
C PRO A 20 2.91 -5.41 -11.64
N ASP A 21 2.16 -4.66 -12.44
CA ASP A 21 1.29 -3.63 -11.91
C ASP A 21 0.20 -4.27 -11.03
N ILE A 22 0.32 -4.05 -9.71
CA ILE A 22 -0.64 -4.54 -8.71
C ILE A 22 -1.62 -3.45 -8.25
N SER A 23 -1.79 -2.35 -8.99
CA SER A 23 -2.71 -1.25 -8.67
C SER A 23 -4.12 -1.71 -8.27
N ASN A 24 -4.67 -2.68 -9.00
CA ASN A 24 -5.98 -3.27 -8.73
C ASN A 24 -6.09 -3.93 -7.34
N THR A 25 -4.98 -4.36 -6.74
CA THR A 25 -4.94 -4.92 -5.39
C THR A 25 -5.40 -3.89 -4.37
N TRP A 26 -4.91 -2.64 -4.49
CA TRP A 26 -5.21 -1.57 -3.55
C TRP A 26 -6.68 -1.18 -3.53
N LEU A 27 -7.39 -1.38 -4.65
CA LEU A 27 -8.83 -1.14 -4.77
C LEU A 27 -9.69 -2.11 -3.94
N ASN A 28 -9.10 -3.20 -3.43
CA ASN A 28 -9.77 -4.20 -2.61
C ASN A 28 -11.14 -4.65 -3.17
N ASN A 29 -11.20 -4.94 -4.48
CA ASN A 29 -12.45 -5.30 -5.16
C ASN A 29 -13.60 -4.30 -4.90
N SER A 30 -13.29 -3.01 -4.85
CA SER A 30 -14.21 -1.90 -4.54
C SER A 30 -14.82 -1.93 -3.12
N LYS A 31 -14.32 -2.77 -2.23
CA LYS A 31 -14.71 -2.82 -0.81
C LYS A 31 -13.79 -1.93 0.03
N PRO A 32 -14.31 -1.29 1.10
CA PRO A 32 -13.45 -0.56 2.03
C PRO A 32 -12.54 -1.53 2.79
N TYR A 33 -11.35 -1.06 3.15
CA TYR A 33 -10.62 -1.60 4.29
C TYR A 33 -11.35 -1.18 5.56
N THR A 34 -11.45 -2.09 6.53
CA THR A 34 -12.19 -1.88 7.78
C THR A 34 -11.26 -2.10 8.96
N GLY A 35 -11.51 -1.38 10.04
CA GLY A 35 -10.61 -1.40 11.17
C GLY A 35 -10.94 -0.36 12.22
N THR A 36 -9.91 0.08 12.93
CA THR A 36 -10.07 0.94 14.10
C THR A 36 -9.13 2.14 14.08
N ILE A 37 -9.58 3.22 14.73
CA ILE A 37 -8.81 4.43 15.00
C ILE A 37 -8.93 4.82 16.48
N GLY A 38 -7.79 5.23 17.07
CA GLY A 38 -7.69 5.74 18.43
C GLY A 38 -7.82 4.66 19.51
N ASN A 39 -7.57 5.06 20.76
CA ASN A 39 -7.49 4.11 21.90
C ASN A 39 -8.83 3.48 22.28
N LYS A 40 -9.95 4.08 21.86
CA LYS A 40 -11.30 3.55 22.09
C LYS A 40 -11.76 2.59 21.00
N GLY A 41 -10.93 2.34 19.99
CA GLY A 41 -11.25 1.41 18.90
C GLY A 41 -12.43 1.85 18.04
N GLN A 42 -12.54 3.16 17.76
CA GLN A 42 -13.63 3.67 16.91
C GLN A 42 -13.52 3.06 15.52
N GLU A 43 -14.65 2.73 14.90
CA GLU A 43 -14.64 2.14 13.56
C GLU A 43 -14.07 3.14 12.54
N LEU A 44 -13.12 2.65 11.75
CA LEU A 44 -12.54 3.35 10.61
C LEU A 44 -12.79 2.52 9.35
N LYS A 45 -13.33 3.16 8.32
CA LYS A 45 -13.43 2.60 6.97
C LYS A 45 -12.59 3.44 6.02
N LEU A 46 -11.78 2.78 5.21
CA LEU A 46 -10.93 3.43 4.21
C LEU A 46 -11.23 2.80 2.86
N LYS A 47 -11.82 3.53 1.92
CA LYS A 47 -12.11 3.04 0.56
C LYS A 47 -11.19 3.71 -0.45
N ILE A 48 -10.36 2.93 -1.12
CA ILE A 48 -9.56 3.39 -2.26
C ILE A 48 -10.39 3.19 -3.54
N ASN A 49 -10.56 4.26 -4.32
CA ASN A 49 -11.33 4.23 -5.57
C ASN A 49 -10.44 4.34 -6.81
N ILE A 50 -9.30 5.01 -6.69
CA ILE A 50 -8.32 5.17 -7.75
C ILE A 50 -6.99 4.64 -7.23
N SER A 51 -6.32 3.86 -8.06
CA SER A 51 -4.95 3.41 -7.83
C SER A 51 -4.23 3.35 -9.16
N GLU A 52 -3.14 4.09 -9.28
CA GLU A 52 -2.33 4.15 -10.50
C GLU A 52 -0.86 3.96 -10.15
N GLN A 53 -0.19 3.01 -10.82
CA GLN A 53 1.25 2.84 -10.67
C GLN A 53 1.99 4.06 -11.25
N ASN A 54 2.99 4.54 -10.53
CA ASN A 54 3.85 5.61 -10.98
C ASN A 54 4.70 5.14 -12.18
N LYS A 55 4.51 5.77 -13.35
CA LYS A 55 5.21 5.43 -14.60
C LYS A 55 6.74 5.55 -14.51
N LYS A 56 7.25 6.31 -13.54
CA LYS A 56 8.70 6.50 -13.30
C LYS A 56 9.24 5.62 -12.19
N ASN A 57 8.38 5.07 -11.34
CA ASN A 57 8.77 4.23 -10.20
C ASN A 57 7.71 3.14 -9.98
N ASP A 58 8.00 1.93 -10.44
CA ASP A 58 7.05 0.80 -10.39
C ASP A 58 6.73 0.32 -8.96
N GLN A 59 7.44 0.82 -7.94
CA GLN A 59 7.19 0.55 -6.54
C GLN A 59 6.23 1.55 -5.88
N GLU A 60 5.84 2.62 -6.58
CA GLU A 60 4.95 3.65 -6.05
C GLU A 60 3.60 3.62 -6.75
N TYR A 61 2.55 3.84 -5.96
CA TYR A 61 1.17 3.92 -6.43
C TYR A 61 0.54 5.19 -5.90
N PHE A 62 0.00 6.01 -6.80
CA PHE A 62 -0.85 7.12 -6.42
C PHE A 62 -2.25 6.58 -6.17
N VAL A 63 -2.83 6.92 -5.02
CA VAL A 63 -4.16 6.45 -4.61
C VAL A 63 -5.03 7.60 -4.18
N SER A 64 -6.33 7.48 -4.43
CA SER A 64 -7.32 8.39 -3.88
C SER A 64 -8.61 7.67 -3.52
N GLY A 65 -9.33 8.26 -2.57
CA GLY A 65 -10.42 7.55 -1.92
C GLY A 65 -11.12 8.37 -0.85
N TYR A 66 -11.76 7.66 0.07
CA TYR A 66 -12.47 8.24 1.20
C TYR A 66 -12.23 7.49 2.50
N SER A 67 -12.05 8.24 3.57
CA SER A 67 -12.09 7.77 4.94
C SER A 67 -13.48 8.05 5.54
N LEU A 68 -13.91 7.16 6.43
CA LEU A 68 -15.09 7.33 7.25
C LEU A 68 -14.74 6.95 8.68
N VAL A 69 -14.81 7.91 9.58
CA VAL A 69 -14.71 7.71 11.04
C VAL A 69 -16.00 8.22 11.64
N ASP A 70 -16.75 7.32 12.30
CA ASP A 70 -18.10 7.61 12.78
C ASP A 70 -18.98 8.18 11.65
N THR A 71 -19.29 9.49 11.68
CA THR A 71 -20.10 10.19 10.68
C THR A 71 -19.28 11.12 9.78
N ASN A 72 -17.97 11.25 10.03
CA ASN A 72 -17.10 12.16 9.28
C ASN A 72 -16.56 11.48 8.03
N TYR A 73 -17.00 11.95 6.87
CA TYR A 73 -16.62 11.44 5.56
C TYR A 73 -15.66 12.41 4.85
N THR A 74 -14.43 11.96 4.62
CA THR A 74 -13.37 12.82 4.10
C THR A 74 -12.69 12.18 2.90
N LYS A 75 -12.47 12.98 1.85
CA LYS A 75 -11.65 12.56 0.70
C LYS A 75 -10.21 12.47 1.13
N PHE A 76 -9.44 11.54 0.55
CA PHE A 76 -7.99 11.53 0.67
C PHE A 76 -7.32 11.28 -0.67
N GLU A 77 -6.08 11.75 -0.75
CA GLU A 77 -5.14 11.43 -1.83
C GLU A 77 -3.80 11.08 -1.20
N GLY A 78 -3.02 10.22 -1.85
CA GLY A 78 -1.77 9.79 -1.25
C GLY A 78 -0.98 8.80 -2.09
N LYS A 79 -0.05 8.15 -1.41
CA LYS A 79 0.85 7.18 -2.01
C LYS A 79 0.94 5.91 -1.19
N ILE A 80 1.11 4.81 -1.90
CA ILE A 80 1.55 3.53 -1.36
C ILE A 80 2.90 3.22 -1.99
N THR A 81 3.90 2.94 -1.17
CA THR A 81 5.28 2.66 -1.60
C THR A 81 5.67 1.27 -1.15
N ILE A 82 5.97 0.40 -2.10
CA ILE A 82 6.52 -0.93 -1.86
C ILE A 82 7.99 -0.79 -1.49
N LEU A 83 8.39 -1.41 -0.38
CA LEU A 83 9.77 -1.40 0.11
C LEU A 83 10.45 -2.75 -0.07
N LYS A 84 9.68 -3.84 0.02
CA LYS A 84 10.25 -5.18 -0.02
C LYS A 84 9.23 -6.21 -0.50
N TYR A 85 9.69 -7.09 -1.38
CA TYR A 85 8.99 -8.31 -1.73
C TYR A 85 9.72 -9.54 -1.18
N LYS A 86 8.97 -10.53 -0.69
CA LYS A 86 9.45 -11.85 -0.31
C LYS A 86 8.60 -12.91 -1.00
N ASP A 87 9.24 -13.77 -1.78
CA ASP A 87 8.61 -14.97 -2.34
C ASP A 87 8.93 -16.19 -1.47
N SER A 88 7.89 -16.89 -1.02
CA SER A 88 7.99 -18.14 -0.29
C SER A 88 7.32 -19.30 -1.03
N LYS A 89 7.59 -19.44 -2.34
CA LYS A 89 7.12 -20.51 -3.27
C LYS A 89 5.59 -20.61 -3.45
N LYS A 90 4.84 -20.75 -2.37
CA LYS A 90 3.37 -20.86 -2.31
C LYS A 90 2.69 -19.56 -1.87
N GLN A 91 3.44 -18.63 -1.27
CA GLN A 91 2.94 -17.37 -0.77
C GLN A 91 3.92 -16.24 -1.09
N GLY A 92 3.40 -15.13 -1.58
CA GLY A 92 4.13 -13.87 -1.69
C GLY A 92 3.77 -12.95 -0.52
N THR A 93 4.76 -12.21 -0.03
CA THR A 93 4.54 -11.12 0.92
C THR A 93 5.19 -9.85 0.42
N VAL A 94 4.40 -8.78 0.30
CA VAL A 94 4.85 -7.42 0.00
C VAL A 94 4.78 -6.60 1.28
N TYR A 95 5.83 -5.85 1.56
CA TYR A 95 5.91 -4.89 2.65
C TYR A 95 6.12 -3.50 2.07
N GLY A 96 5.52 -2.51 2.71
CA GLY A 96 5.76 -1.14 2.33
C GLY A 96 5.15 -0.15 3.30
N GLU A 97 5.08 1.08 2.83
CA GLU A 97 4.58 2.22 3.57
C GLU A 97 3.45 2.90 2.80
N TYR A 98 2.61 3.63 3.52
CA TYR A 98 1.56 4.45 2.93
C TYR A 98 1.52 5.81 3.59
N GLU A 99 1.12 6.80 2.82
CA GLU A 99 0.88 8.16 3.26
C GLU A 99 -0.35 8.69 2.53
N LEU A 100 -1.43 8.96 3.25
CA LEU A 100 -2.73 9.39 2.71
C LEU A 100 -3.15 10.69 3.39
N ALA A 101 -3.19 11.77 2.63
CA ALA A 101 -3.58 13.09 3.08
C ALA A 101 -5.07 13.31 2.83
N GLU A 102 -5.82 13.60 3.90
CA GLU A 102 -7.23 13.95 3.78
C GLU A 102 -7.40 15.39 3.27
N GLU A 103 -8.49 15.67 2.56
CA GLU A 103 -8.87 17.03 2.19
C GLU A 103 -9.02 17.88 3.47
N ASN A 104 -8.36 19.04 3.50
CA ASN A 104 -8.38 19.91 4.67
C ASN A 104 -9.76 20.58 4.82
N LYS A 105 -10.57 20.05 5.73
CA LYS A 105 -11.88 20.60 6.12
C LYS A 105 -11.88 21.14 7.56
N GLY A 106 -10.69 21.40 8.13
CA GLY A 106 -10.51 21.91 9.47
C GLY A 106 -9.96 20.88 10.46
N LYS A 107 -10.37 20.97 11.73
CA LYS A 107 -9.76 20.25 12.87
C LYS A 107 -9.90 18.72 12.85
N HIS A 108 -10.74 18.19 11.96
CA HIS A 108 -11.02 16.75 11.81
C HIS A 108 -10.49 16.19 10.49
N SER A 109 -9.47 16.84 9.92
CA SER A 109 -8.74 16.38 8.75
C SER A 109 -7.27 16.19 9.11
N GLY A 110 -6.66 15.15 8.54
CA GLY A 110 -5.30 14.81 8.87
C GLY A 110 -4.60 13.92 7.84
N LEU A 111 -3.48 13.36 8.29
CA LEU A 111 -2.60 12.51 7.52
C LEU A 111 -2.61 11.10 8.11
N PHE A 112 -2.98 10.12 7.32
CA PHE A 112 -2.69 8.72 7.63
C PHE A 112 -1.28 8.38 7.17
N LYS A 113 -0.46 7.80 8.05
CA LYS A 113 0.88 7.34 7.72
C LYS A 113 1.19 6.03 8.43
N GLY A 114 1.73 5.07 7.72
CA GLY A 114 2.01 3.78 8.32
C GLY A 114 2.68 2.79 7.39
N LYS A 115 2.65 1.53 7.82
CA LYS A 115 3.19 0.38 7.11
C LYS A 115 2.07 -0.55 6.71
N PHE A 116 2.25 -1.24 5.59
CA PHE A 116 1.37 -2.31 5.20
C PHE A 116 2.11 -3.63 5.05
N VAL A 117 1.36 -4.71 5.24
CA VAL A 117 1.76 -6.07 4.88
C VAL A 117 0.69 -6.64 3.96
N TYR A 118 1.08 -7.04 2.77
CA TYR A 118 0.22 -7.72 1.81
C TYR A 118 0.71 -9.14 1.60
N ASN A 119 -0.10 -10.11 2.03
CA ASN A 119 0.12 -11.54 1.82
C ASN A 119 -0.82 -12.04 0.73
N PHE A 120 -0.31 -12.82 -0.22
CA PHE A 120 -1.12 -13.48 -1.23
C PHE A 120 -0.65 -14.89 -1.52
N LYS A 121 -1.60 -15.79 -1.80
CA LYS A 121 -1.32 -17.13 -2.32
C LYS A 121 -1.45 -17.12 -3.83
N TRP A 122 -0.37 -17.50 -4.50
CA TRP A 122 -0.32 -17.60 -5.96
C TRP A 122 -0.49 -19.05 -6.40
N ASN A 123 -1.57 -19.34 -7.13
CA ASN A 123 -1.72 -20.64 -7.76
C ASN A 123 -0.98 -20.65 -9.10
N ARG A 124 0.13 -21.39 -9.15
CA ARG A 124 0.96 -21.54 -10.35
C ARG A 124 0.29 -22.27 -11.50
N LYS A 125 -0.76 -23.06 -11.24
CA LYS A 125 -1.50 -23.80 -12.28
C LYS A 125 -2.53 -22.92 -12.97
N THR A 126 -3.18 -22.04 -12.21
CA THR A 126 -4.23 -21.15 -12.73
C THR A 126 -3.73 -19.73 -12.99
N GLU A 127 -2.50 -19.42 -12.59
CA GLU A 127 -1.87 -18.10 -12.65
C GLU A 127 -2.72 -17.00 -12.00
N LYS A 128 -3.40 -17.36 -10.90
CA LYS A 128 -4.33 -16.48 -10.16
C LYS A 128 -3.99 -16.42 -8.68
N ILE A 129 -4.35 -15.29 -8.08
CA ILE A 129 -4.35 -15.10 -6.63
C ILE A 129 -5.61 -15.76 -6.08
N GLU A 130 -5.43 -16.74 -5.18
CA GLU A 130 -6.54 -17.46 -4.55
C GLU A 130 -6.98 -16.82 -3.23
N GLU A 131 -6.00 -16.34 -2.46
CA GLU A 131 -6.22 -15.70 -1.19
C GLU A 131 -5.34 -14.46 -1.10
N GLN A 132 -5.91 -13.37 -0.60
CA GLN A 132 -5.20 -12.13 -0.32
C GLN A 132 -5.59 -11.57 1.04
N TYR A 133 -4.59 -11.13 1.79
CA TYR A 133 -4.76 -10.47 3.07
C TYR A 133 -3.85 -9.23 3.09
N ILE A 134 -4.45 -8.07 3.30
CA ILE A 134 -3.75 -6.79 3.38
C ILE A 134 -4.06 -6.20 4.74
N GLU A 135 -3.02 -5.79 5.43
CA GLU A 135 -3.09 -5.13 6.73
C GLU A 135 -2.33 -3.82 6.66
N LEU A 136 -2.94 -2.74 7.14
CA LEU A 136 -2.35 -1.42 7.24
C LEU A 136 -2.33 -1.04 8.72
N THR A 137 -1.13 -0.80 9.25
CA THR A 137 -0.93 -0.38 10.63
C THR A 137 -0.14 0.93 10.65
N GLY A 138 -0.65 1.94 11.33
CA GLY A 138 -0.04 3.25 11.33
C GLY A 138 -0.71 4.23 12.28
N ASP A 139 -0.63 5.50 11.92
CA ASP A 139 -1.12 6.63 12.69
C ASP A 139 -1.92 7.56 11.80
N TRP A 140 -2.95 8.17 12.37
CA TRP A 140 -3.61 9.35 11.83
C TRP A 140 -3.21 10.56 12.69
N LYS A 141 -2.83 11.66 12.05
CA LYS A 141 -2.45 12.90 12.74
C LYS A 141 -3.16 14.08 12.14
N SER A 142 -3.78 14.92 12.98
CA SER A 142 -4.42 16.16 12.54
C SER A 142 -3.39 17.11 11.91
N TYR A 143 -3.83 17.93 10.96
CA TYR A 143 -2.93 18.88 10.29
C TYR A 143 -2.35 19.95 11.22
N ASP A 144 -3.08 20.31 12.28
CA ASP A 144 -2.57 21.20 13.33
C ASP A 144 -1.61 20.51 14.32
N GLY A 145 -1.42 19.19 14.17
CA GLY A 145 -0.51 18.38 14.98
C GLY A 145 -0.97 18.14 16.42
N THR A 146 -2.18 18.56 16.79
CA THR A 146 -2.69 18.48 18.17
C THR A 146 -3.27 17.11 18.53
N ILE A 147 -3.71 16.33 17.54
CA ILE A 147 -4.36 15.03 17.73
C ILE A 147 -3.61 13.97 16.94
N GLU A 148 -3.33 12.84 17.59
CA GLU A 148 -2.71 11.67 16.97
C GLU A 148 -3.42 10.40 17.45
N PHE A 149 -3.73 9.51 16.53
CA PHE A 149 -4.43 8.26 16.80
C PHE A 149 -3.77 7.09 16.08
N LYS A 150 -3.57 5.98 16.80
CA LYS A 150 -3.20 4.71 16.18
C LYS A 150 -4.31 4.22 15.27
N THR A 151 -3.94 3.65 14.14
CA THR A 151 -4.85 3.08 13.14
C THR A 151 -4.45 1.66 12.79
N HIS A 152 -5.45 0.81 12.59
CA HIS A 152 -5.24 -0.56 12.14
C HIS A 152 -6.40 -0.95 11.25
N LEU A 153 -6.11 -1.31 10.00
CA LEU A 153 -7.05 -1.61 8.92
C LEU A 153 -6.70 -2.92 8.25
N LYS A 154 -7.72 -3.64 7.77
CA LYS A 154 -7.57 -4.86 6.99
C LYS A 154 -8.59 -4.92 5.85
N ASN A 155 -8.34 -5.79 4.87
CA ASN A 155 -9.20 -5.94 3.70
C ASN A 155 -10.36 -6.94 3.87
N GLN A 156 -10.51 -7.54 5.06
CA GLN A 156 -11.50 -8.59 5.40
C GLN A 156 -12.55 -8.11 6.40
#